data_AF-A0A958XPZ7-F1
#
_entry.id   AF-A0A958XPZ7-F1
#
_cell.length_a   1.000
_cell.length_b   1.000
_cell.length_c   1.000
_cell.angle_alpha   90.00
_cell.angle_beta   90.00
_cell.angle_gamma   90.00
#
_symmetry.space_group_name_H-M   'P 1'
#
loop_
_entity.id
_entity.type
_entity.pdbx_description
1 polymer ?
#
loop_
_entity_poly.entity_id
_entity_poly.type
_entity_poly.pdbx_seq_one_letter_code
_entity_poly.pdbx_strand_id
1 'polypeptide(L)' 'MNKVDAYLLKVKQWRDEFEQLRRICLDCGLDEEFKWRHPCYVYHHSNIVLIHGFKEYCALLFFKGALLHDTQGILI' A
#
# COMPACT_ATOMS: atom_id res chain seq x y z
N MET A 1 12.67 2.75 14.40
CA MET A 1 11.63 3.36 13.56
C MET A 1 12.04 3.21 12.11
N ASN A 2 11.31 2.42 11.34
CA ASN A 2 11.65 2.17 9.93
C ASN A 2 11.18 3.36 9.05
N LYS A 3 11.52 3.36 7.76
CA LYS A 3 11.14 4.46 6.84
C LYS A 3 9.63 4.57 6.63
N VAL A 4 8.90 3.46 6.70
CA VAL A 4 7.44 3.44 6.58
C VAL A 4 6.77 4.02 7.83
N ASP A 5 7.23 3.67 9.03
CA ASP A 5 6.78 4.27 10.29
C ASP A 5 6.94 5.80 10.24
N ALA A 6 8.12 6.26 9.81
CA ALA A 6 8.41 7.69 9.69
C ALA A 6 7.52 8.39 8.64
N TYR A 7 7.12 7.68 7.59
CA TYR A 7 6.17 8.16 6.60
C TYR A 7 4.76 8.27 7.19
N LEU A 8 4.26 7.21 7.83
CA LEU A 8 2.91 7.17 8.41
C LEU A 8 2.69 8.22 9.51
N LEU A 9 3.72 8.50 10.32
CA LEU A 9 3.67 9.58 11.30
C LEU A 9 3.45 10.97 10.69
N LYS A 10 3.83 11.17 9.42
CA LYS A 10 3.69 12.43 8.69
C LYS A 10 2.43 12.49 7.82
N VAL A 11 1.76 11.36 7.60
CA VAL A 11 0.50 11.30 6.86
C VAL A 11 -0.57 12.04 7.64
N LYS A 12 -1.18 13.05 7.00
CA LYS A 12 -2.25 13.87 7.60
C LYS A 12 -3.66 13.40 7.22
N GLN A 13 -3.80 12.79 6.05
CA GLN A 13 -5.07 12.32 5.50
C GLN A 13 -4.96 10.82 5.23
N TRP A 14 -6.03 10.06 5.48
CA TRP A 14 -6.08 8.61 5.31
C TRP A 14 -5.18 7.81 6.26
N ARG A 15 -4.79 8.38 7.41
CA ARG A 15 -3.82 7.71 8.30
C ARG A 15 -4.34 6.38 8.81
N ASP A 16 -5.58 6.35 9.29
CA ASP A 16 -6.20 5.14 9.84
C ASP A 16 -6.38 4.08 8.75
N GLU A 17 -6.68 4.49 7.53
CA GLU A 17 -6.79 3.63 6.35
C GLU A 17 -5.42 3.08 5.94
N PHE A 18 -4.36 3.91 5.94
CA PHE A 18 -3.00 3.45 5.69
C PHE A 18 -2.54 2.42 6.73
N GLU A 19 -2.83 2.65 8.01
CA GLU A 19 -2.50 1.71 9.08
C GLU A 19 -3.26 0.39 8.90
N GLN A 20 -4.53 0.43 8.49
CA GLN A 20 -5.32 -0.76 8.16
C GLN A 20 -4.79 -1.49 6.92
N LEU A 21 -4.50 -0.78 5.83
CA LEU A 21 -3.95 -1.36 4.61
C LEU A 21 -2.57 -1.98 4.83
N ARG A 22 -1.73 -1.34 5.66
CA ARG A 22 -0.45 -1.90 6.11
C ARG A 22 -0.66 -3.21 6.85
N ARG A 23 -1.59 -3.25 7.82
CA ARG A 23 -1.90 -4.48 8.55
C ARG A 23 -2.34 -5.60 7.61
N ILE A 24 -3.23 -5.31 6.65
CA ILE A 24 -3.66 -6.28 5.64
C ILE A 24 -2.47 -6.82 4.83
N CYS A 25 -1.57 -5.95 4.36
CA CYS A 25 -0.41 -6.37 3.58
C CYS A 25 0.54 -7.27 4.40
N LEU A 26 0.78 -6.93 5.66
CA LEU A 26 1.63 -7.72 6.57
C LEU A 26 0.97 -9.06 6.94
N ASP A 27 -0.35 -9.08 7.19
CA ASP A 27 -1.11 -10.31 7.45
C ASP A 27 -1.12 -11.25 6.23
N CYS A 28 -0.97 -10.71 5.01
CA CYS A 28 -0.76 -11.49 3.79
C CYS A 28 0.68 -12.03 3.63
N GLY A 29 1.57 -11.79 4.60
CA GLY A 29 2.96 -12.25 4.56
C GLY A 29 3.86 -11.47 3.60
N LEU A 30 3.48 -10.23 3.26
CA LEU A 30 4.33 -9.36 2.45
C LEU A 30 5.38 -8.67 3.33
N ASP A 31 6.61 -8.60 2.85
CA ASP A 31 7.67 -7.81 3.47
C ASP A 31 7.48 -6.32 3.15
N GLU A 32 7.90 -5.47 4.08
CA GLU A 32 7.78 -4.02 3.95
C GLU A 32 9.09 -3.37 3.51
N GLU A 33 9.01 -2.57 2.45
CA GLU A 33 10.07 -1.74 1.92
C GLU A 33 9.61 -0.28 1.77
N PHE A 34 10.56 0.61 1.49
CA PHE A 34 10.28 2.01 1.19
C PHE A 34 10.90 2.42 -0.13
N LYS A 35 10.06 2.54 -1.17
CA LYS A 35 10.46 2.77 -2.55
C LYS A 35 9.68 3.97 -3.10
N TRP A 36 10.33 4.80 -3.92
CA TRP A 36 9.73 6.00 -4.52
C TRP A 36 9.01 6.94 -3.55
N ARG A 37 9.45 6.97 -2.29
CA ARG A 37 8.85 7.74 -1.18
C ARG A 37 7.48 7.23 -0.69
N HIS A 38 7.14 5.97 -0.98
CA HIS A 38 5.93 5.31 -0.51
C HIS A 38 6.24 3.97 0.17
N PRO A 39 5.38 3.52 1.10
CA PRO A 39 5.37 2.13 1.58
C PRO A 39 5.16 1.18 0.41
N CYS A 40 6.05 0.20 0.27
CA CYS A 40 6.03 -0.83 -0.77
C CYS A 40 6.05 -2.20 -0.13
N TYR A 41 5.11 -3.05 -0.52
CA TYR A 41 4.99 -4.40 0.00
C TYR A 41 5.42 -5.39 -1.06
N VAL A 42 6.34 -6.27 -0.68
CA VAL A 42 7.07 -7.15 -1.59
C VAL A 42 6.94 -8.60 -1.16
N TYR A 43 7.09 -9.51 -2.11
CA TYR A 43 7.12 -10.96 -1.86
C TYR A 43 8.23 -11.57 -2.72
N HIS A 44 9.18 -12.29 -2.11
CA HIS A 44 10.37 -12.85 -2.78
C HIS A 44 11.04 -11.83 -3.72
N HIS A 45 11.36 -10.64 -3.21
CA HIS A 45 11.97 -9.52 -3.94
C HIS A 45 11.14 -8.89 -5.07
N SER A 46 9.93 -9.37 -5.32
CA SER A 46 9.02 -8.80 -6.31
C SER A 46 8.11 -7.75 -5.66
N ASN A 47 7.97 -6.59 -6.30
CA ASN A 47 7.03 -5.58 -5.82
C ASN A 47 5.58 -6.03 -6.10
N ILE A 48 4.76 -6.09 -5.05
CA ILE A 48 3.36 -6.53 -5.16
C ILE A 48 2.43 -5.33 -5.18
N VAL A 49 2.56 -4.44 -4.18
CA VAL A 49 1.64 -3.31 -4.00
C VAL A 49 2.31 -2.11 -3.30
N LEU A 50 1.91 -0.89 -3.66
CA LEU A 50 2.20 0.33 -2.90
C LEU A 50 0.95 0.81 -2.17
N ILE A 51 1.11 1.50 -1.04
CA ILE A 51 0.02 2.28 -0.44
C ILE A 51 0.23 3.75 -0.79
N HIS A 52 -0.80 4.39 -1.38
CA HIS A 52 -0.77 5.80 -1.76
C HIS A 52 -2.11 6.48 -1.46
N GLY A 53 -2.04 7.68 -0.89
CA GLY A 53 -3.15 8.58 -0.63
C GLY A 53 -3.23 9.63 -1.72
N PHE A 54 -4.39 9.74 -2.34
CA PHE A 54 -4.79 10.81 -3.25
C PHE A 54 -5.70 11.80 -2.51
N LYS A 55 -6.11 12.85 -3.22
CA LYS A 55 -6.97 13.90 -2.65
C LYS A 55 -8.30 13.36 -2.12
N GLU A 56 -8.92 12.44 -2.85
CA GLU A 56 -10.30 11.96 -2.59
C GLU A 56 -10.35 10.51 -2.06
N TYR A 57 -9.24 9.76 -2.13
CA TYR A 57 -9.18 8.35 -1.68
C TYR A 57 -7.74 7.93 -1.37
N CYS A 58 -7.55 6.81 -0.69
CA CYS A 58 -6.29 6.06 -0.68
C CYS A 58 -6.47 4.71 -1.36
N ALA A 59 -5.39 4.15 -1.90
CA ALA A 59 -5.47 2.91 -2.65
C ALA A 59 -4.26 2.01 -2.42
N LEU A 60 -4.50 0.73 -2.67
CA LEU A 60 -3.50 -0.29 -2.94
C LEU A 60 -3.18 -0.27 -4.43
N LEU A 61 -1.96 0.13 -4.79
CA LEU A 61 -1.51 0.24 -6.17
C LEU A 61 -0.75 -1.04 -6.54
N PHE A 62 -1.46 -2.01 -7.11
CA PHE A 62 -0.87 -3.28 -7.55
C PHE A 62 0.00 -3.09 -8.80
N PHE A 63 1.25 -3.58 -8.77
CA PHE A 63 2.15 -3.51 -9.93
C PHE A 63 1.64 -4.31 -11.13
N LYS A 64 0.86 -5.37 -10.88
CA LYS A 64 0.19 -6.18 -11.90
C LYS A 64 -1.34 -6.09 -11.77
N GLY A 65 -1.86 -4.91 -11.46
CA GLY A 65 -3.30 -4.68 -11.25
C GLY A 65 -4.17 -5.07 -12.46
N ALA A 66 -3.64 -4.96 -13.69
CA ALA A 66 -4.34 -5.38 -14.91
C ALA A 66 -4.67 -6.88 -14.99
N LEU A 67 -4.07 -7.71 -14.13
CA LEU A 67 -4.39 -9.13 -14.02
C LEU A 67 -5.54 -9.42 -13.04
N LEU A 68 -6.01 -8.42 -12.30
CA LEU A 68 -7.09 -8.59 -11.32
C LEU A 68 -8.45 -8.54 -12.02
N HIS A 69 -9.36 -9.40 -11.58
CA HIS A 69 -10.75 -9.35 -12.00
C HIS A 69 -11.51 -8.29 -11.20
N ASP A 70 -12.08 -7.31 -11.89
CA ASP A 70 -12.88 -6.26 -11.25
C ASP A 70 -14.34 -6.68 -11.07
N THR A 71 -14.57 -7.70 -10.25
CA THR A 71 -15.94 -8.22 -10.03
C THR A 71 -16.86 -7.24 -9.30
N GLN A 72 -16.29 -6.26 -8.60
CA GLN A 72 -17.02 -5.30 -7.76
C GLN A 72 -17.03 -3.88 -8.34
N GLY A 73 -16.39 -3.63 -9.49
CA GLY A 73 -16.34 -2.30 -10.10
C GLY A 73 -15.53 -1.29 -9.27
N ILE A 74 -14.55 -1.74 -8.49
CA ILE A 74 -13.78 -0.92 -7.54
C ILE A 74 -12.39 -0.57 -8.07
N LEU A 75 -11.93 -1.24 -9.12
CA LEU A 75 -10.64 -0.94 -9.74
C LEU A 75 -10.78 0.30 -10.64
N ILE A 76 -9.72 1.12 -10.68
CA ILE A 76 -9.69 2.42 -11.39
C ILE A 76 -8.45 2.56 -12.26
#